data_AF-A0A1R1D4B4-F1
#
_entry.id   AF-A0A1R1D4B4-F1
#
_cell.length_a   1.000
_cell.length_b   1.000
_cell.length_c   1.000
_cell.angle_alpha   90.00
_cell.angle_beta   90.00
_cell.angle_gamma   90.00
#
_symmetry.space_group_name_H-M   'P 1'
#
loop_
_entity.id
_entity.type
_entity.pdbx_description
1 polymer ?
#
loop_
_entity_poly.entity_id
_entity_poly.type
_entity_poly.pdbx_seq_one_letter_code
_entity_poly.pdbx_strand_id
1 'polypeptide(L)'
;MKTNKKKRKAATDIGVSIITCTNKLPYMYNIFNNYGRQIVENKELIIILNNDQLSLADWQERSAIYPNISVYQLPESASLGECLNFAAERSRFNVLAKFDDDDFYSRYYVSSAIHALHTTKADIIGKSAYHTYLEEDRALSLRFPNRENTYTKQIAGATLLFRKKVFQRVRFQPISLGEDVAFLRDCRLSNFKIFTTNRYNYVCNRRADPNLHTWKPAKEYFLSTGILIAQTDDYRKFVVQESL
;
A
#
# COMPACT_ATOMS: atom_id res chain seq x y z
N MET A 1 -2.58 29.37 -42.98
CA MET A 1 -2.76 28.09 -42.23
C MET A 1 -2.24 28.28 -40.80
N LYS A 2 -3.16 28.41 -39.82
CA LYS A 2 -2.82 28.48 -38.39
C LYS A 2 -2.78 27.05 -37.84
N THR A 3 -1.59 26.51 -37.56
CA THR A 3 -1.47 25.21 -36.89
C THR A 3 -1.64 25.40 -35.39
N ASN A 4 -2.81 24.96 -34.91
CA ASN A 4 -3.25 25.06 -33.52
C ASN A 4 -2.52 24.01 -32.68
N LYS A 5 -1.32 24.34 -32.16
CA LYS A 5 -0.64 23.52 -31.14
C LYS A 5 -1.42 23.65 -29.83
N LYS A 6 -2.36 22.72 -29.59
CA LYS A 6 -2.93 22.48 -28.26
C LYS A 6 -1.77 22.27 -27.28
N LYS A 7 -1.56 23.24 -26.38
CA LYS A 7 -0.71 23.07 -25.19
C LYS A 7 -1.28 21.88 -24.40
N ARG A 8 -0.62 20.72 -24.46
CA ARG A 8 -0.82 19.67 -23.47
C ARG A 8 -0.44 20.30 -22.13
N LYS A 9 -1.44 20.46 -21.25
CA LYS A 9 -1.22 20.83 -19.85
C LYS A 9 -0.23 19.82 -19.29
N ALA A 10 0.92 20.27 -18.79
CA ALA A 10 1.91 19.39 -18.18
C ALA A 10 1.20 18.48 -17.19
N ALA A 11 1.36 17.16 -17.35
CA ALA A 11 0.98 16.23 -16.30
C ALA A 11 1.70 16.72 -15.04
N THR A 12 0.93 17.11 -14.03
CA THR A 12 1.46 17.57 -12.76
C THR A 12 2.41 16.51 -12.27
N ASP A 13 3.67 16.89 -12.14
CA ASP A 13 4.76 16.02 -11.75
C ASP A 13 4.61 15.66 -10.26
N ILE A 14 3.74 14.68 -10.00
CA ILE A 14 3.34 14.33 -8.64
C ILE A 14 4.19 13.16 -8.20
N GLY A 15 5.14 13.49 -7.33
CA GLY A 15 5.91 12.48 -6.65
C GLY A 15 5.12 11.76 -5.57
N VAL A 16 5.55 10.54 -5.26
CA VAL A 16 4.96 9.69 -4.22
C VAL A 16 6.04 9.08 -3.33
N SER A 17 5.84 9.17 -2.01
CA SER A 17 6.68 8.51 -1.02
C SER A 17 6.01 7.21 -0.60
N ILE A 18 6.61 6.08 -0.96
CA ILE A 18 6.14 4.77 -0.51
C ILE A 18 6.80 4.50 0.84
N ILE A 19 6.00 4.15 1.84
CA ILE A 19 6.46 3.79 3.18
C ILE A 19 6.16 2.32 3.43
N THR A 20 7.15 1.59 3.94
CA THR A 20 7.02 0.17 4.27
C THR A 20 7.72 -0.10 5.59
N CYS A 21 7.06 -0.84 6.47
CA CYS A 21 7.66 -1.35 7.70
C CYS A 21 7.81 -2.87 7.57
N THR A 22 8.90 -3.42 8.07
CA THR A 22 9.13 -4.86 8.07
C THR A 22 9.90 -5.29 9.31
N ASN A 23 9.51 -6.42 9.86
CA ASN A 23 10.21 -7.10 10.94
C ASN A 23 10.72 -8.48 10.50
N LYS A 24 10.70 -8.78 9.20
CA LYS A 24 10.94 -10.12 8.64
C LYS A 24 11.96 -10.07 7.50
N LEU A 25 13.00 -10.90 7.61
CA LEU A 25 14.06 -11.00 6.60
C LEU A 25 13.58 -11.42 5.19
N PRO A 26 12.65 -12.39 5.02
CA PRO A 26 12.32 -12.92 3.69
C PRO A 26 11.68 -11.92 2.71
N TYR A 27 11.20 -10.77 3.19
CA TYR A 27 10.39 -9.85 2.39
C TYR A 27 11.16 -8.72 1.72
N MET A 28 12.48 -8.60 1.98
CA MET A 28 13.34 -7.58 1.36
C MET A 28 13.16 -7.49 -0.16
N TYR A 29 13.30 -8.61 -0.87
CA TYR A 29 13.15 -8.61 -2.32
C TYR A 29 11.71 -8.37 -2.77
N ASN A 30 10.70 -8.76 -1.99
CA ASN A 30 9.32 -8.47 -2.33
C ASN A 30 9.06 -6.95 -2.29
N ILE A 31 9.57 -6.27 -1.26
CA ILE A 31 9.50 -4.81 -1.12
C ILE A 31 10.18 -4.13 -2.30
N PHE A 32 11.44 -4.48 -2.59
CA PHE A 32 12.18 -3.89 -3.71
C PHE A 32 11.49 -4.14 -5.06
N ASN A 33 10.99 -5.34 -5.28
CA ASN A 33 10.33 -5.68 -6.53
C ASN A 33 8.96 -4.96 -6.67
N ASN A 34 8.19 -4.80 -5.59
CA ASN A 34 6.95 -4.02 -5.56
C ASN A 34 7.22 -2.54 -5.90
N TYR A 35 8.27 -1.96 -5.32
CA TYR A 35 8.71 -0.60 -5.60
C TYR A 35 9.20 -0.43 -7.04
N GLY A 36 10.17 -1.25 -7.46
CA GLY A 36 10.85 -1.13 -8.75
C GLY A 36 9.92 -1.26 -9.96
N ARG A 37 8.85 -2.06 -9.84
CA ARG A 37 7.89 -2.24 -10.94
C ARG A 37 6.88 -1.10 -11.10
N GLN A 38 6.76 -0.16 -10.16
CA GLN A 38 5.80 0.94 -10.30
C GLN A 38 6.17 1.84 -11.48
N ILE A 39 5.19 2.17 -12.33
CA ILE A 39 5.44 3.02 -13.51
C ILE A 39 5.53 4.52 -13.22
N VAL A 40 5.29 4.93 -11.97
CA VAL A 40 5.44 6.33 -11.55
C VAL A 40 6.92 6.69 -11.53
N GLU A 41 7.29 7.75 -12.24
CA GLU A 41 8.68 8.22 -12.37
C GLU A 41 9.19 8.80 -11.05
N ASN A 42 8.49 9.82 -10.54
CA ASN A 42 8.84 10.46 -9.28
C ASN A 42 8.34 9.65 -8.10
N LYS A 43 9.19 8.76 -7.60
CA LYS A 43 8.93 8.00 -6.40
C LYS A 43 10.18 7.85 -5.54
N GLU A 44 9.93 7.60 -4.26
CA GLU A 44 10.93 7.14 -3.31
C GLU A 44 10.33 6.03 -2.45
N LEU A 45 11.20 5.24 -1.82
CA LEU A 45 10.82 4.23 -0.85
C LEU A 45 11.53 4.49 0.47
N ILE A 46 10.77 4.49 1.56
CA ILE A 46 11.29 4.59 2.93
C ILE A 46 10.95 3.28 3.64
N ILE A 47 11.98 2.54 4.02
CA ILE A 47 11.87 1.25 4.70
C ILE A 47 12.23 1.43 6.16
N ILE A 48 11.36 0.96 7.05
CA ILE A 48 11.63 0.87 8.49
C ILE A 48 11.80 -0.59 8.86
N LEU A 49 12.99 -0.95 9.32
CA LEU A 49 13.27 -2.21 9.96
C LEU A 49 12.84 -2.11 11.43
N ASN A 50 11.92 -2.97 11.86
CA ASN A 50 11.41 -3.03 13.23
C ASN A 50 11.71 -4.41 13.83
N ASN A 51 12.99 -4.76 13.80
CA ASN A 51 13.57 -5.99 14.33
C ASN A 51 15.06 -5.75 14.53
N ASP A 52 15.55 -5.90 15.76
CA ASP A 52 16.93 -5.57 16.14
C ASP A 52 17.93 -6.61 15.62
N GLN A 53 17.44 -7.79 15.20
CA GLN A 53 18.23 -8.83 14.57
C GLN A 53 18.45 -8.62 13.06
N LEU A 54 17.76 -7.66 12.44
CA LEU A 54 17.99 -7.32 11.04
C LEU A 54 19.23 -6.43 10.90
N SER A 55 20.14 -6.77 9.99
CA SER A 55 21.31 -5.94 9.69
C SER A 55 20.90 -4.73 8.84
N LEU A 56 20.92 -3.53 9.43
CA LEU A 56 20.70 -2.29 8.70
C LEU A 56 21.69 -2.13 7.54
N ALA A 57 22.95 -2.51 7.76
CA ALA A 57 24.00 -2.44 6.74
C ALA A 57 23.67 -3.30 5.51
N ASP A 58 23.21 -4.54 5.73
CA ASP A 58 22.84 -5.45 4.63
C ASP A 58 21.69 -4.89 3.79
N TRP A 59 20.69 -4.28 4.44
CA TRP A 59 19.57 -3.65 3.74
C TRP A 59 20.01 -2.41 2.97
N GLN A 60 20.89 -1.59 3.55
CA GLN A 60 21.45 -0.41 2.88
C GLN A 60 22.28 -0.81 1.66
N GLU A 61 23.16 -1.80 1.79
CA GLU A 61 23.97 -2.33 0.68
C GLU A 61 23.07 -2.86 -0.45
N ARG A 62 22.10 -3.71 -0.13
CA ARG A 62 21.21 -4.32 -1.14
C ARG A 62 20.25 -3.32 -1.78
N SER A 63 19.88 -2.26 -1.07
CA SER A 63 19.01 -1.20 -1.62
C SER A 63 19.75 -0.22 -2.52
N ALA A 64 21.09 -0.13 -2.44
CA ALA A 64 21.90 0.84 -3.18
C ALA A 64 21.80 0.72 -4.71
N ILE A 65 21.41 -0.47 -5.22
CA ILE A 65 21.19 -0.69 -6.66
C ILE A 65 19.88 -0.07 -7.17
N TYR A 66 19.00 0.39 -6.28
CA TYR A 66 17.72 0.99 -6.62
C TYR A 66 17.75 2.50 -6.35
N PRO A 67 17.15 3.32 -7.22
CA PRO A 67 17.10 4.76 -7.00
C PRO A 67 16.12 5.14 -5.89
N ASN A 68 16.48 6.15 -5.09
CA ASN A 68 15.60 6.78 -4.10
C ASN A 68 15.03 5.84 -3.04
N ILE A 69 15.84 4.89 -2.53
CA ILE A 69 15.48 4.10 -1.34
C ILE A 69 16.23 4.63 -0.13
N SER A 70 15.54 4.77 1.00
CA SER A 70 16.14 5.04 2.31
C SER A 70 15.73 3.95 3.29
N VAL A 71 16.69 3.46 4.06
CA VAL A 71 16.45 2.42 5.07
C VAL A 71 16.83 2.96 6.44
N TYR A 72 15.92 2.77 7.40
CA TYR A 72 16.10 3.11 8.80
C TYR A 72 15.76 1.90 9.66
N GLN A 73 16.26 1.87 10.88
CA GLN A 73 15.92 0.85 11.88
C GLN A 73 15.38 1.54 13.13
N LEU A 74 14.28 1.01 13.67
CA LEU A 74 13.72 1.39 14.95
C LEU A 74 13.71 0.18 15.88
N PRO A 75 13.84 0.39 17.21
CA PRO A 75 13.79 -0.70 18.19
C PRO A 75 12.52 -1.53 18.06
N GLU A 76 12.58 -2.82 18.41
CA GLU A 76 11.42 -3.72 18.41
C GLU A 76 10.26 -3.25 19.31
N SER A 77 10.56 -2.41 20.32
CA SER A 77 9.56 -1.81 21.18
C SER A 77 8.70 -0.74 20.49
N ALA A 78 9.15 -0.19 19.36
CA ALA A 78 8.37 0.76 18.58
C ALA A 78 7.20 0.03 17.89
N SER A 79 6.00 0.58 18.02
CA SER A 79 4.81 0.06 17.37
C SER A 79 4.83 0.28 15.85
N LEU A 80 3.98 -0.45 15.11
CA LEU A 80 3.82 -0.23 13.67
C LEU A 80 3.38 1.20 13.36
N GLY A 81 2.46 1.77 14.16
CA GLY A 81 2.05 3.16 14.01
C GLY A 81 3.20 4.15 14.20
N GLU A 82 4.08 3.94 15.18
CA GLU A 82 5.29 4.76 15.35
C GLU A 82 6.25 4.62 14.18
N CYS A 83 6.46 3.41 13.66
CA CYS A 83 7.28 3.17 12.47
C CYS A 83 6.72 3.90 11.24
N LEU A 84 5.40 3.81 11.00
CA LEU A 84 4.73 4.49 9.90
C LEU A 84 4.81 6.02 10.05
N ASN A 85 4.66 6.55 11.27
CA ASN A 85 4.83 7.97 11.55
C ASN A 85 6.27 8.43 11.24
N PHE A 86 7.28 7.69 11.71
CA PHE A 86 8.68 8.00 11.48
C PHE A 86 9.05 8.01 9.98
N ALA A 87 8.51 7.05 9.21
CA ALA A 87 8.68 7.00 7.76
C ALA A 87 7.99 8.18 7.07
N ALA A 88 6.75 8.48 7.45
CA ALA A 88 5.96 9.55 6.87
C ALA A 88 6.55 10.94 7.14
N GLU A 89 7.22 11.16 8.27
CA GLU A 89 7.96 12.40 8.55
C GLU A 89 9.12 12.64 7.59
N ARG A 90 9.78 11.55 7.16
CA ARG A 90 10.92 11.59 6.23
C ARG A 90 10.54 11.63 4.77
N SER A 91 9.26 11.46 4.45
CA SER A 91 8.73 11.59 3.09
C SER A 91 9.07 12.97 2.51
N ARG A 92 9.54 13.05 1.26
CA ARG A 92 9.77 14.32 0.56
C ARG A 92 8.60 14.75 -0.31
N PHE A 93 7.75 13.82 -0.73
CA PHE A 93 6.65 14.10 -1.65
C PHE A 93 5.32 14.41 -0.96
N ASN A 94 4.38 15.00 -1.71
CA ASN A 94 3.08 15.42 -1.20
C ASN A 94 2.02 14.31 -1.19
N VAL A 95 2.37 13.11 -1.63
CA VAL A 95 1.53 11.91 -1.61
C VAL A 95 2.33 10.80 -0.92
N LEU A 96 1.69 10.12 0.02
CA LEU A 96 2.24 8.95 0.69
C LEU A 96 1.44 7.71 0.32
N ALA A 97 2.11 6.58 0.16
CA ALA A 97 1.49 5.28 -0.03
C ALA A 97 2.07 4.27 0.97
N LYS A 98 1.24 3.52 1.69
CA LYS A 98 1.66 2.43 2.56
C LYS A 98 1.68 1.13 1.76
N PHE A 99 2.83 0.45 1.75
CA PHE A 99 2.96 -0.91 1.22
C PHE A 99 3.25 -1.86 2.39
N ASP A 100 2.51 -2.96 2.45
CA ASP A 100 2.85 -4.10 3.31
C ASP A 100 3.99 -4.91 2.67
N ASP A 101 4.83 -5.50 3.52
CA ASP A 101 6.08 -6.13 3.09
C ASP A 101 5.87 -7.43 2.32
N ASP A 102 4.76 -8.13 2.57
CA ASP A 102 4.45 -9.44 2.01
C ASP A 102 3.39 -9.43 0.91
N ASP A 103 2.70 -8.31 0.69
CA ASP A 103 1.66 -8.18 -0.32
C ASP A 103 2.19 -8.01 -1.75
N PHE A 104 1.31 -8.12 -2.73
CA PHE A 104 1.62 -7.85 -4.13
C PHE A 104 0.94 -6.56 -4.60
N TYR A 105 1.76 -5.65 -5.14
CA TYR A 105 1.33 -4.44 -5.82
C TYR A 105 1.76 -4.50 -7.28
N SER A 106 0.83 -4.37 -8.22
CA SER A 106 1.16 -4.40 -9.65
C SER A 106 1.84 -3.11 -10.10
N ARG A 107 2.42 -3.11 -11.31
CA ARG A 107 3.04 -1.92 -11.90
C ARG A 107 2.11 -0.70 -12.04
N TYR A 108 0.80 -0.93 -12.08
CA TYR A 108 -0.26 0.07 -12.27
C TYR A 108 -0.88 0.55 -10.94
N TYR A 109 -0.46 -0.02 -9.81
CA TYR A 109 -1.10 0.23 -8.52
C TYR A 109 -1.03 1.71 -8.13
N VAL A 110 0.17 2.28 -8.02
CA VAL A 110 0.34 3.65 -7.53
C VAL A 110 -0.18 4.67 -8.56
N SER A 111 0.05 4.44 -9.86
CA SER A 111 -0.44 5.34 -10.91
C SER A 111 -1.96 5.47 -10.91
N SER A 112 -2.68 4.33 -10.79
CA SER A 112 -4.14 4.32 -10.72
C SER A 112 -4.67 4.99 -9.45
N ALA A 113 -4.01 4.77 -8.30
CA ALA A 113 -4.39 5.39 -7.04
C ALA A 113 -4.14 6.90 -7.03
N ILE A 114 -3.04 7.39 -7.62
CA ILE A 114 -2.80 8.82 -7.84
C ILE A 114 -3.88 9.40 -8.76
N HIS A 115 -4.16 8.76 -9.89
CA HIS A 115 -5.22 9.21 -10.80
C HIS A 115 -6.56 9.38 -10.06
N ALA A 116 -6.98 8.38 -9.28
CA ALA A 116 -8.18 8.43 -8.46
C ALA A 116 -8.14 9.56 -7.42
N LEU A 117 -6.99 9.79 -6.76
CA LEU A 117 -6.80 10.89 -5.80
C LEU A 117 -7.10 12.26 -6.44
N HIS A 118 -6.77 12.44 -7.72
CA HIS A 118 -7.02 13.69 -8.45
C HIS A 118 -8.44 13.82 -8.95
N THR A 119 -8.97 12.80 -9.63
CA THR A 119 -10.29 12.87 -10.28
C THR A 119 -11.41 12.96 -9.27
N THR A 120 -11.30 12.25 -8.16
CA THR A 120 -12.33 12.24 -7.11
C THR A 120 -12.21 13.44 -6.17
N LYS A 121 -11.03 14.09 -6.10
CA LYS A 121 -10.69 15.10 -5.07
C LYS A 121 -10.79 14.54 -3.64
N ALA A 122 -10.62 13.24 -3.46
CA ALA A 122 -10.46 12.64 -2.15
C ALA A 122 -9.12 13.04 -1.50
N ASP A 123 -9.04 12.84 -0.18
CA ASP A 123 -7.84 13.04 0.60
C ASP A 123 -7.06 11.74 0.80
N ILE A 124 -7.79 10.62 0.81
CA ILE A 124 -7.29 9.26 1.03
C ILE A 124 -7.94 8.33 -0.02
N ILE A 125 -7.12 7.48 -0.64
CA ILE A 125 -7.47 6.44 -1.59
C ILE A 125 -7.11 5.08 -1.00
N GLY A 126 -7.92 4.07 -1.28
CA GLY A 126 -7.55 2.67 -1.07
C GLY A 126 -8.52 1.72 -1.76
N LYS A 127 -8.65 0.52 -1.19
CA LYS A 127 -9.52 -0.54 -1.70
C LYS A 127 -10.35 -1.15 -0.58
N SER A 128 -11.67 -1.13 -0.74
CA SER A 128 -12.63 -1.88 0.10
C SER A 128 -12.89 -3.26 -0.48
N ALA A 129 -12.98 -3.39 -1.81
CA ALA A 129 -12.95 -4.68 -2.51
C ALA A 129 -11.54 -4.97 -3.03
N TYR A 130 -11.01 -6.16 -2.76
CA TYR A 130 -9.65 -6.53 -3.15
C TYR A 130 -9.45 -8.04 -3.22
N HIS A 131 -8.44 -8.47 -3.96
CA HIS A 131 -8.08 -9.86 -4.06
C HIS A 131 -7.24 -10.32 -2.86
N THR A 132 -7.43 -11.56 -2.44
CA THR A 132 -6.65 -12.23 -1.40
C THR A 132 -6.20 -13.58 -1.95
N TYR A 133 -4.92 -13.87 -1.83
CA TYR A 133 -4.34 -15.15 -2.23
C TYR A 133 -4.02 -15.98 -0.99
N LEU A 134 -4.69 -17.11 -0.83
CA LEU A 134 -4.46 -18.10 0.21
C LEU A 134 -3.40 -19.07 -0.31
N GLU A 135 -2.16 -18.95 0.18
CA GLU A 135 -1.00 -19.67 -0.35
C GLU A 135 -1.10 -21.18 -0.11
N GLU A 136 -1.57 -21.58 1.08
CA GLU A 136 -1.80 -22.99 1.44
C GLU A 136 -2.83 -23.65 0.50
N ASP A 137 -3.92 -22.96 0.21
CA ASP A 137 -5.02 -23.46 -0.63
C ASP A 137 -4.78 -23.22 -2.14
N ARG A 138 -3.71 -22.50 -2.51
CA ARG A 138 -3.48 -21.95 -3.87
C ARG A 138 -4.71 -21.26 -4.44
N ALA A 139 -5.43 -20.51 -3.60
CA ALA A 139 -6.74 -19.99 -3.93
C ALA A 139 -6.74 -18.45 -3.98
N LEU A 140 -7.18 -17.91 -5.11
CA LEU A 140 -7.46 -16.49 -5.28
C LEU A 140 -8.93 -16.22 -4.97
N SER A 141 -9.20 -15.34 -4.02
CA SER A 141 -10.54 -14.92 -3.62
C SER A 141 -10.70 -13.41 -3.75
N LEU A 142 -11.87 -12.95 -4.19
CA LEU A 142 -12.26 -11.55 -4.16
C LEU A 142 -13.01 -11.26 -2.87
N ARG A 143 -12.46 -10.38 -2.05
CA ARG A 143 -13.06 -9.95 -0.78
C ARG A 143 -13.94 -8.72 -0.97
N PHE A 144 -15.07 -8.72 -0.26
CA PHE A 144 -16.06 -7.65 -0.22
C PHE A 144 -16.50 -7.14 -1.61
N PRO A 145 -17.05 -8.03 -2.46
CA PRO A 145 -17.50 -7.64 -3.79
C PRO A 145 -18.51 -6.47 -3.75
N ASN A 146 -18.54 -5.69 -4.83
CA ASN A 146 -19.43 -4.54 -5.01
C ASN A 146 -19.14 -3.32 -4.12
N ARG A 147 -17.96 -3.25 -3.48
CA ARG A 147 -17.50 -2.09 -2.68
C ARG A 147 -16.38 -1.31 -3.41
N GLU A 148 -16.67 -0.82 -4.60
CA GLU A 148 -15.69 -0.18 -5.47
C GLU A 148 -16.17 1.20 -5.95
N ASN A 149 -15.22 2.04 -6.36
CA ASN A 149 -15.47 3.31 -7.07
C ASN A 149 -16.45 4.26 -6.36
N THR A 150 -16.36 4.35 -5.03
CA THR A 150 -17.26 5.18 -4.23
C THR A 150 -16.56 5.78 -3.02
N TYR A 151 -17.15 6.84 -2.46
CA TYR A 151 -16.76 7.34 -1.15
C TYR A 151 -17.13 6.33 -0.06
N THR A 152 -16.23 6.11 0.87
CA THR A 152 -16.39 5.08 1.90
C THR A 152 -15.88 5.57 3.26
N LYS A 153 -16.15 4.79 4.29
CA LYS A 153 -15.62 5.01 5.64
C LYS A 153 -14.43 4.10 5.98
N GLN A 154 -14.25 3.02 5.21
CA GLN A 154 -13.25 1.99 5.47
C GLN A 154 -12.67 1.42 4.16
N ILE A 155 -11.37 1.17 4.19
CA ILE A 155 -10.55 0.55 3.15
C ILE A 155 -9.50 -0.34 3.86
N ALA A 156 -8.89 -1.27 3.15
CA ALA A 156 -7.80 -2.08 3.71
C ALA A 156 -6.55 -1.21 4.00
N GLY A 157 -5.95 -1.35 5.19
CA GLY A 157 -4.79 -0.55 5.60
C GLY A 157 -3.56 -0.70 4.72
N ALA A 158 -3.31 -1.90 4.20
CA ALA A 158 -2.27 -2.18 3.20
C ALA A 158 -2.45 -1.40 1.89
N THR A 159 -3.58 -0.71 1.70
CA THR A 159 -3.91 -0.03 0.44
C THR A 159 -3.96 1.49 0.55
N LEU A 160 -3.52 2.05 1.69
CA LEU A 160 -3.60 3.48 1.95
C LEU A 160 -2.69 4.27 1.02
N LEU A 161 -3.27 5.18 0.24
CA LEU A 161 -2.56 6.27 -0.44
C LEU A 161 -3.23 7.60 -0.08
N PHE A 162 -2.50 8.58 0.44
CA PHE A 162 -3.08 9.81 0.95
C PHE A 162 -2.20 11.03 0.74
N ARG A 163 -2.82 12.22 0.79
CA ARG A 163 -2.09 13.49 0.68
C ARG A 163 -1.30 13.75 1.96
N LYS A 164 -0.08 14.28 1.86
CA LYS A 164 0.77 14.62 3.02
C LYS A 164 0.10 15.56 4.02
N LYS A 165 -0.80 16.45 3.56
CA LYS A 165 -1.64 17.29 4.42
C LYS A 165 -2.53 16.51 5.41
N VAL A 166 -2.90 15.27 5.07
CA VAL A 166 -3.67 14.39 5.96
C VAL A 166 -2.79 14.02 7.14
N PHE A 167 -1.57 13.56 6.87
CA PHE A 167 -0.58 13.20 7.88
C PHE A 167 -0.17 14.37 8.78
N GLN A 168 -0.06 15.56 8.22
CA GLN A 168 0.23 16.78 9.00
C GLN A 168 -0.84 17.09 10.05
N ARG A 169 -2.06 16.56 9.89
CA ARG A 169 -3.19 16.78 10.81
C ARG A 169 -3.56 15.54 11.61
N VAL A 170 -3.33 14.34 11.08
CA VAL A 170 -3.69 13.07 11.71
C VAL A 170 -2.49 12.13 11.61
N ARG A 171 -2.03 11.63 12.76
CA ARG A 171 -0.94 10.65 12.87
C ARG A 171 -1.51 9.24 13.06
N PHE A 172 -0.71 8.21 12.78
CA PHE A 172 -1.04 6.85 13.20
C PHE A 172 -0.95 6.76 14.73
N GLN A 173 -1.89 6.06 15.36
CA GLN A 173 -1.84 5.79 16.79
C GLN A 173 -0.67 4.84 17.09
N PRO A 174 0.01 4.94 18.26
CA PRO A 174 1.16 4.11 18.63
C PRO A 174 0.72 2.69 19.03
N ILE A 175 0.15 1.95 18.09
CA ILE A 175 -0.32 0.58 18.24
C ILE A 175 0.12 -0.25 17.02
N SER A 176 0.23 -1.57 17.19
CA SER A 176 0.66 -2.48 16.11
C SER A 176 -0.48 -3.29 15.48
N LEU A 177 -1.69 -3.23 16.04
CA LEU A 177 -2.87 -3.89 15.50
C LEU A 177 -4.02 -2.89 15.41
N GLY A 178 -4.47 -2.61 14.19
CA GLY A 178 -5.57 -1.68 13.94
C GLY A 178 -5.15 -0.21 13.89
N GLU A 179 -3.85 0.06 13.69
CA GLU A 179 -3.30 1.40 13.49
C GLU A 179 -3.91 2.09 12.27
N ASP A 180 -4.19 1.32 11.22
CA ASP A 180 -4.87 1.75 10.00
C ASP A 180 -6.35 2.09 10.24
N VAL A 181 -7.04 1.26 11.01
CA VAL A 181 -8.44 1.46 11.42
C VAL A 181 -8.56 2.74 12.26
N ALA A 182 -7.65 2.92 13.22
CA ALA A 182 -7.58 4.13 14.04
C ALA A 182 -7.28 5.37 13.18
N PHE A 183 -6.29 5.29 12.28
CA PHE A 183 -5.95 6.37 11.36
C PHE A 183 -7.14 6.79 10.49
N LEU A 184 -7.85 5.83 9.89
CA LEU A 184 -9.05 6.11 9.08
C LEU A 184 -10.19 6.71 9.89
N ARG A 185 -10.37 6.26 11.15
CA ARG A 185 -11.35 6.87 12.06
C ARG A 185 -11.00 8.32 12.34
N ASP A 186 -9.77 8.60 12.72
CA ASP A 186 -9.31 9.92 13.13
C ASP A 186 -9.30 10.90 11.93
N CYS A 187 -9.00 10.38 10.72
CA CYS A 187 -9.16 11.12 9.47
C CYS A 187 -10.60 11.55 9.21
N ARG A 188 -11.59 10.67 9.43
CA ARG A 188 -13.01 11.02 9.29
C ARG A 188 -13.45 12.04 10.32
N LEU A 189 -13.00 11.93 11.57
CA LEU A 189 -13.25 12.93 12.60
C LEU A 189 -12.64 14.29 12.24
N SER A 190 -11.58 14.30 11.43
CA SER A 190 -10.96 15.49 10.85
C SER A 190 -11.56 15.94 9.51
N ASN A 191 -12.71 15.38 9.10
CA ASN A 191 -13.43 15.67 7.85
C ASN A 191 -12.68 15.34 6.55
N PHE A 192 -11.69 14.44 6.58
CA PHE A 192 -11.04 13.97 5.36
C PHE A 192 -11.90 12.95 4.61
N LYS A 193 -11.89 13.05 3.27
CA LYS A 193 -12.67 12.18 2.40
C LYS A 193 -11.86 10.96 1.97
N ILE A 194 -12.46 9.77 2.13
CA ILE A 194 -11.88 8.49 1.74
C ILE A 194 -12.65 7.95 0.53
N PHE A 195 -11.92 7.52 -0.51
CA PHE A 195 -12.50 6.92 -1.70
C PHE A 195 -11.87 5.55 -1.97
N THR A 196 -12.70 4.56 -2.31
CA THR A 196 -12.25 3.23 -2.72
C THR A 196 -12.22 3.11 -4.23
N THR A 197 -11.14 2.56 -4.77
CA THR A 197 -10.97 2.27 -6.20
C THR A 197 -11.53 0.88 -6.55
N ASN A 198 -11.29 0.44 -7.79
CA ASN A 198 -11.58 -0.93 -8.24
C ASN A 198 -10.75 -1.99 -7.48
N ARG A 199 -11.06 -3.27 -7.70
CA ARG A 199 -10.46 -4.44 -7.05
C ARG A 199 -9.08 -4.88 -7.57
N TYR A 200 -8.61 -4.29 -8.65
CA TYR A 200 -7.42 -4.75 -9.38
C TYR A 200 -6.12 -4.15 -8.84
N ASN A 201 -4.99 -4.67 -9.31
CA ASN A 201 -3.63 -4.19 -9.07
C ASN A 201 -3.08 -4.33 -7.65
N TYR A 202 -3.80 -5.01 -6.75
CA TYR A 202 -3.35 -5.34 -5.41
C TYR A 202 -3.87 -6.73 -5.00
N VAL A 203 -3.02 -7.48 -4.30
CA VAL A 203 -3.37 -8.78 -3.69
C VAL A 203 -2.82 -8.84 -2.28
N CYS A 204 -3.71 -9.12 -1.33
CA CYS A 204 -3.34 -9.48 0.03
C CYS A 204 -2.85 -10.93 0.05
N ASN A 205 -1.58 -11.16 0.37
CA ASN A 205 -1.01 -12.51 0.40
C ASN A 205 -1.17 -13.11 1.79
N ARG A 206 -1.87 -14.24 1.88
CA ARG A 206 -2.01 -15.03 3.11
C ARG A 206 -1.09 -16.24 3.01
N ARG A 207 0.10 -16.06 3.55
CA ARG A 207 1.14 -17.10 3.67
C ARG A 207 0.63 -18.35 4.40
N ALA A 208 1.17 -19.50 4.02
CA ALA A 208 0.86 -20.78 4.63
C ALA A 208 1.27 -20.84 6.11
N ASP A 209 2.40 -20.21 6.49
CA ASP A 209 2.76 -20.05 7.90
C ASP A 209 1.97 -18.88 8.53
N PRO A 210 1.03 -19.14 9.46
CA PRO A 210 0.25 -18.09 10.10
C PRO A 210 1.09 -17.19 11.02
N ASN A 211 2.28 -17.62 11.46
CA ASN A 211 3.16 -16.80 12.30
C ASN A 211 3.82 -15.66 11.54
N LEU A 212 3.77 -15.70 10.21
CA LEU A 212 4.18 -14.60 9.35
C LEU A 212 3.13 -13.49 9.28
N HIS A 213 1.98 -13.60 9.96
CA HIS A 213 0.91 -12.60 9.96
C HIS A 213 0.65 -12.00 11.34
N THR A 214 0.63 -10.67 11.42
CA THR A 214 0.19 -9.95 12.62
C THR A 214 -1.32 -10.12 12.83
N TRP A 215 -2.09 -10.12 11.74
CA TRP A 215 -3.54 -10.34 11.77
C TRP A 215 -3.87 -11.78 11.38
N LYS A 216 -4.52 -12.52 12.29
CA LYS A 216 -4.83 -13.95 12.17
C LYS A 216 -6.34 -14.20 12.26
N PRO A 217 -7.14 -13.77 11.26
CA PRO A 217 -8.57 -14.04 11.26
C PRO A 217 -8.86 -15.52 11.04
N ALA A 218 -10.01 -15.99 11.53
CA ALA A 218 -10.47 -17.35 11.33
C ALA A 218 -10.80 -17.65 9.85
N LYS A 219 -10.79 -18.92 9.44
CA LYS A 219 -11.06 -19.32 8.05
C LYS A 219 -12.45 -18.88 7.58
N GLU A 220 -13.44 -18.95 8.47
CA GLU A 220 -14.83 -18.56 8.25
C GLU A 220 -14.95 -17.09 7.84
N TYR A 221 -14.04 -16.24 8.31
CA TYR A 221 -14.00 -14.84 7.92
C TYR A 221 -13.64 -14.67 6.44
N PHE A 222 -12.70 -15.47 5.91
CA PHE A 222 -12.38 -15.44 4.48
C PHE A 222 -13.51 -16.02 3.62
N LEU A 223 -14.19 -17.06 4.11
CA LEU A 223 -15.33 -17.67 3.41
C LEU A 223 -16.55 -16.76 3.36
N SER A 224 -16.89 -16.11 4.49
CA SER A 224 -18.06 -15.23 4.57
C SER A 224 -17.88 -13.87 3.88
N THR A 225 -16.62 -13.44 3.69
CA THR A 225 -16.32 -12.14 3.08
C THR A 225 -15.77 -12.23 1.66
N GLY A 226 -15.58 -13.44 1.11
CA GLY A 226 -14.90 -13.68 -0.15
C GLY A 226 -15.67 -14.55 -1.12
N ILE A 227 -15.40 -14.36 -2.42
CA ILE A 227 -15.85 -15.25 -3.50
C ILE A 227 -14.61 -15.81 -4.18
N LEU A 228 -14.53 -17.14 -4.30
CA LEU A 228 -13.45 -17.81 -5.02
C LEU A 228 -13.43 -17.36 -6.49
N ILE A 229 -12.28 -16.90 -6.97
CA ILE A 229 -12.04 -16.50 -8.36
C ILE A 229 -11.33 -17.62 -9.12
N ALA A 230 -10.28 -18.20 -8.54
CA ALA A 230 -9.50 -19.26 -9.17
C ALA A 230 -8.72 -20.08 -8.14
N GLN A 231 -8.47 -21.35 -8.45
CA GLN A 231 -7.38 -22.13 -7.86
C GLN A 231 -6.18 -22.09 -8.83
N THR A 232 -5.05 -21.54 -8.39
CA THR A 232 -3.90 -21.26 -9.26
C THR A 232 -2.62 -20.98 -8.48
N ASP A 233 -1.48 -21.29 -9.08
CA ASP A 233 -0.16 -20.80 -8.62
C ASP A 233 0.18 -19.42 -9.18
N ASP A 234 -0.46 -19.00 -10.29
CA ASP A 234 -0.25 -17.70 -10.93
C ASP A 234 -1.49 -16.82 -10.80
N TYR A 235 -1.67 -16.24 -9.61
CA TYR A 235 -2.78 -15.32 -9.35
C TYR A 235 -2.63 -13.99 -10.10
N ARG A 236 -1.42 -13.63 -10.55
CA ARG A 236 -1.13 -12.29 -11.09
C ARG A 236 -1.88 -12.03 -12.40
N LYS A 237 -2.07 -13.07 -13.23
CA LYS A 237 -2.83 -12.96 -14.50
C LYS A 237 -4.29 -12.55 -14.33
N PHE A 238 -4.87 -12.75 -13.15
CA PHE A 238 -6.27 -12.40 -12.87
C PHE A 238 -6.45 -10.99 -12.30
N VAL A 239 -5.39 -10.41 -11.75
CA VAL A 239 -5.50 -9.19 -10.91
C VAL A 239 -4.81 -7.97 -11.52
N VAL A 240 -3.86 -8.18 -12.45
CA VAL A 240 -3.15 -7.08 -13.11
C VAL A 240 -4.03 -6.52 -14.21
N GLN A 241 -4.41 -5.25 -14.09
CA GLN A 241 -5.17 -4.53 -15.09
C GLN A 241 -4.51 -3.19 -15.39
N GLU A 242 -4.28 -2.90 -16.67
CA GLU A 242 -3.83 -1.58 -17.09
C GLU A 242 -4.84 -0.52 -16.67
N SER A 243 -4.34 0.59 -16.13
CA SER A 243 -5.19 1.72 -15.73
C SER A 243 -5.23 2.72 -16.87
N LEU A 244 -6.45 3.10 -17.27
CA LEU A 244 -6.73 4.12 -18.28
C LEU A 244 -6.27 5.52 -17.84
#